data_AF-A0A1G7E3Q6-F1
#
_entry.id   AF-A0A1G7E3Q6-F1
#
_cell.length_a   1.000
_cell.length_b   1.000
_cell.length_c   1.000
_cell.angle_alpha   90.00
_cell.angle_beta   90.00
_cell.angle_gamma   90.00
#
_symmetry.space_group_name_H-M   'P 1'
#
loop_
_entity.id
_entity.type
_entity.pdbx_description
1 polymer ?
#
loop_
_entity_poly.entity_id
_entity_poly.type
_entity_poly.pdbx_seq_one_letter_code
_entity_poly.pdbx_strand_id
1 'polypeptide(L)'
;MEVNKKKQKFVKYLFTTLAFITCIMAAHAQPAEQQYDVAAYVWPAYQPDARFKDIGVFKDGKGEWEAIYNAKPKFPGHNQPHVPLWGYTNEADPKVMEKKIDAATSHGVNVFIYDWYWYDGKPWLENGVDKGFLGAKNNNKMKFYLMWANHDHSSYLDYTTDDKSKIYWHGGVDRPTFDKMVAHIIKDYFSKPNYYKINGEPVFSIYELSTFINGLGSIDAAKEALAYFTQKTKEAGFPGLHLQGVLWGAIPSGLSATPGDKTSTQNNVVLNLGLKSLTNYQWCHYVPMDRYDRWGDKAIEGWAKFNKDFTVPFFPHVSISWDPNPRYPGALQGMVTEANPKDFKRFLLQAKAYADAHPDQPKLITINAWNEWAEGSYLEPDKQHGYDYLDAVKEVFGKK
;
A
#
# COMPACT_ATOMS: atom_id res chain seq x y z
N MET A 1 -2.53 -101.12 -6.38
CA MET A 1 -3.27 -101.89 -5.36
C MET A 1 -4.06 -100.89 -4.51
N GLU A 2 -5.28 -101.27 -4.12
CA GLU A 2 -6.17 -100.72 -3.07
C GLU A 2 -6.31 -99.18 -2.93
N VAL A 3 -7.47 -98.54 -3.14
CA VAL A 3 -8.86 -98.71 -2.62
C VAL A 3 -9.09 -98.18 -1.20
N ASN A 4 -9.65 -96.96 -1.10
CA ASN A 4 -10.89 -96.58 -0.36
C ASN A 4 -11.02 -95.03 -0.31
N LYS A 5 -12.14 -94.36 -0.69
CA LYS A 5 -13.47 -94.28 -0.02
C LYS A 5 -13.31 -93.78 1.43
N LYS A 6 -13.99 -92.75 1.99
CA LYS A 6 -15.21 -91.93 1.73
C LYS A 6 -15.08 -90.62 2.58
N LYS A 7 -16.01 -89.67 2.82
CA LYS A 7 -17.47 -89.54 2.61
C LYS A 7 -17.92 -88.03 2.61
N GLN A 8 -18.73 -87.63 1.63
CA GLN A 8 -19.90 -86.72 1.71
C GLN A 8 -19.94 -85.37 2.47
N LYS A 9 -20.36 -84.34 1.70
CA LYS A 9 -21.40 -83.31 1.97
C LYS A 9 -21.17 -82.23 3.07
N PHE A 10 -21.22 -80.96 2.66
CA PHE A 10 -22.45 -80.13 2.74
C PHE A 10 -22.33 -78.89 1.82
N VAL A 11 -23.46 -78.41 1.28
CA VAL A 11 -23.56 -77.14 0.54
C VAL A 11 -24.24 -76.11 1.43
N LYS A 12 -23.72 -74.88 1.48
CA LYS A 12 -24.48 -73.67 1.78
C LYS A 12 -23.74 -72.40 1.33
N TYR A 13 -24.46 -71.53 0.62
CA TYR A 13 -24.01 -70.16 0.34
C TYR A 13 -23.95 -69.35 1.64
N LEU A 14 -22.97 -68.45 1.76
CA LEU A 14 -23.17 -67.16 2.42
C LEU A 14 -22.20 -66.11 1.88
N PHE A 15 -22.68 -64.89 1.69
CA PHE A 15 -21.88 -63.73 1.31
C PHE A 15 -20.95 -63.31 2.45
N THR A 16 -19.72 -62.92 2.13
CA THR A 16 -18.90 -62.06 3.01
C THR A 16 -18.00 -61.12 2.20
N THR A 17 -18.51 -59.90 2.04
CA THR A 17 -17.81 -58.62 1.83
C THR A 17 -16.30 -58.63 1.54
N LEU A 18 -15.95 -58.17 0.33
CA LEU A 18 -14.61 -57.76 -0.05
C LEU A 18 -14.27 -56.42 0.63
N ALA A 19 -13.41 -56.43 1.66
CA ALA A 19 -12.94 -55.20 2.30
C ALA A 19 -11.78 -54.58 1.50
N PHE A 20 -12.09 -53.69 0.56
CA PHE A 20 -11.10 -52.79 -0.03
C PHE A 20 -10.62 -51.80 1.05
N ILE A 21 -9.41 -51.99 1.57
CA ILE A 21 -8.73 -50.97 2.36
C ILE A 21 -8.17 -49.93 1.38
N THR A 22 -9.00 -48.95 1.02
CA THR A 22 -8.52 -47.71 0.41
C THR A 22 -7.79 -46.89 1.46
N CYS A 23 -6.46 -46.96 1.48
CA CYS A 23 -5.62 -45.99 2.17
C CYS A 23 -5.79 -44.61 1.51
N ILE A 24 -6.83 -43.88 1.96
CA ILE A 24 -6.93 -42.45 1.72
C ILE A 24 -5.81 -41.80 2.53
N MET A 25 -4.65 -41.59 1.90
CA MET A 25 -3.70 -40.60 2.40
C MET A 25 -4.36 -39.23 2.27
N ALA A 26 -5.02 -38.79 3.35
CA ALA A 26 -5.39 -37.40 3.50
C ALA A 26 -4.09 -36.59 3.55
N ALA A 27 -3.70 -36.04 2.39
CA ALA A 27 -2.62 -35.09 2.30
C ALA A 27 -2.97 -33.92 3.23
N HIS A 28 -2.33 -33.89 4.39
CA HIS A 28 -2.39 -32.76 5.29
C HIS A 28 -1.63 -31.65 4.59
N ALA A 29 -2.37 -30.82 3.84
CA ALA A 29 -1.85 -29.55 3.38
C ALA A 29 -1.37 -28.79 4.61
N GLN A 30 -0.06 -28.55 4.72
CA GLN A 30 0.45 -27.61 5.70
C GLN A 30 -0.27 -26.29 5.49
N PRO A 31 -0.68 -25.58 6.56
CA PRO A 31 -1.19 -24.22 6.41
C PRO A 31 -0.17 -23.40 5.62
N ALA A 32 -0.63 -22.73 4.56
CA ALA A 32 0.26 -22.06 3.61
C ALA A 32 1.21 -21.09 4.32
N GLU A 33 2.50 -21.25 4.07
CA GLU A 33 3.53 -20.43 4.70
C GLU A 33 3.53 -19.02 4.10
N GLN A 34 3.48 -18.01 4.95
CA GLN A 34 3.18 -16.59 4.68
C GLN A 34 1.70 -16.31 4.35
N GLN A 35 0.98 -15.84 5.37
CA GLN A 35 -0.49 -15.68 5.38
C GLN A 35 -0.98 -14.26 5.04
N TYR A 36 -0.12 -13.24 5.08
CA TYR A 36 -0.48 -11.83 4.87
C TYR A 36 0.50 -11.14 3.93
N ASP A 37 -0.02 -10.20 3.15
CA ASP A 37 0.75 -9.22 2.40
C ASP A 37 0.76 -7.92 3.22
N VAL A 38 1.86 -7.67 3.91
CA VAL A 38 2.08 -6.47 4.73
C VAL A 38 2.82 -5.45 3.88
N ALA A 39 2.09 -4.42 3.47
CA ALA A 39 2.51 -3.44 2.49
C ALA A 39 2.79 -2.08 3.14
N ALA A 40 4.01 -1.58 3.02
CA ALA A 40 4.38 -0.24 3.52
C ALA A 40 4.44 0.77 2.37
N TYR A 41 3.83 1.94 2.54
CA TYR A 41 4.00 3.08 1.62
C TYR A 41 5.46 3.57 1.63
N VAL A 42 5.98 3.99 0.48
CA VAL A 42 7.35 4.48 0.31
C VAL A 42 7.31 5.83 -0.39
N TRP A 43 7.67 6.86 0.35
CA TRP A 43 7.79 8.25 -0.10
C TRP A 43 9.18 8.48 -0.71
N PRO A 44 9.33 8.68 -2.03
CA PRO A 44 10.64 8.63 -2.69
C PRO A 44 11.42 9.95 -2.68
N ALA A 45 11.10 10.95 -1.83
CA ALA A 45 11.78 12.25 -1.89
C ALA A 45 13.15 12.30 -1.19
N TYR A 46 13.65 11.18 -0.63
CA TYR A 46 14.94 11.10 0.07
C TYR A 46 16.11 10.83 -0.89
N GLN A 47 16.23 11.66 -1.93
CA GLN A 47 17.20 11.53 -3.00
C GLN A 47 17.45 12.89 -3.69
N PRO A 48 18.59 13.09 -4.38
CA PRO A 48 18.77 14.21 -5.30
C PRO A 48 17.81 14.10 -6.49
N ASP A 49 17.08 15.17 -6.78
CA ASP A 49 16.30 15.31 -8.02
C ASP A 49 16.53 16.71 -8.63
N ALA A 50 16.65 16.80 -9.95
CA ALA A 50 16.91 18.05 -10.63
C ALA A 50 15.75 19.05 -10.52
N ARG A 51 14.50 18.55 -10.47
CA ARG A 51 13.30 19.41 -10.42
C ARG A 51 13.16 20.12 -9.07
N PHE A 52 13.70 19.55 -7.98
CA PHE A 52 13.80 20.27 -6.69
C PHE A 52 14.65 21.53 -6.84
N LYS A 53 15.81 21.42 -7.51
CA LYS A 53 16.68 22.57 -7.81
C LYS A 53 15.98 23.60 -8.72
N ASP A 54 15.22 23.15 -9.72
CA ASP A 54 14.50 24.03 -10.64
C ASP A 54 13.44 24.89 -9.93
N ILE A 55 12.76 24.35 -8.90
CA ILE A 55 11.81 25.11 -8.06
C ILE A 55 12.46 25.80 -6.85
N GLY A 56 13.76 25.59 -6.61
CA GLY A 56 14.55 26.26 -5.59
C GLY A 56 14.54 25.64 -4.19
N VAL A 57 14.04 24.41 -4.04
CA VAL A 57 13.96 23.66 -2.76
C VAL A 57 15.10 22.63 -2.63
N PHE A 58 15.37 22.19 -1.40
CA PHE A 58 16.34 21.14 -1.07
C PHE A 58 17.74 21.35 -1.68
N LYS A 59 18.37 22.48 -1.30
CA LYS A 59 19.61 23.01 -1.89
C LYS A 59 20.85 22.17 -1.58
N ASP A 60 20.84 21.40 -0.50
CA ASP A 60 21.91 20.47 -0.11
C ASP A 60 21.92 19.20 -0.99
N GLY A 61 20.93 19.03 -1.89
CA GLY A 61 20.89 17.92 -2.84
C GLY A 61 20.58 16.57 -2.20
N LYS A 62 19.97 16.54 -1.01
CA LYS A 62 19.57 15.32 -0.29
C LYS A 62 18.06 15.07 -0.33
N GLY A 63 17.32 15.86 -1.11
CA GLY A 63 15.86 15.85 -1.12
C GLY A 63 15.28 16.24 0.25
N GLU A 64 14.14 15.68 0.62
CA GLU A 64 13.39 16.14 1.80
C GLU A 64 14.09 15.89 3.15
N TRP A 65 15.21 15.15 3.19
CA TRP A 65 16.06 15.11 4.38
C TRP A 65 16.44 16.50 4.90
N GLU A 66 16.55 17.50 4.02
CA GLU A 66 16.84 18.88 4.37
C GLU A 66 15.72 19.57 5.16
N ALA A 67 14.46 19.16 5.01
CA ALA A 67 13.40 19.55 5.93
C ALA A 67 13.61 18.92 7.31
N ILE A 68 13.98 17.63 7.35
CA ILE A 68 14.11 16.85 8.58
C ILE A 68 15.24 17.36 9.47
N TYR A 69 16.49 17.42 8.99
CA TYR A 69 17.61 17.80 9.85
C TYR A 69 17.67 19.31 10.19
N ASN A 70 16.90 20.15 9.49
CA ASN A 70 16.71 21.56 9.84
C ASN A 70 15.49 21.80 10.74
N ALA A 71 14.62 20.81 10.93
CA ALA A 71 13.46 20.93 11.82
C ALA A 71 13.90 21.19 13.27
N LYS A 72 13.04 21.90 14.02
CA LYS A 72 13.31 22.32 15.40
C LYS A 72 12.05 22.12 16.26
N PRO A 73 12.19 21.85 17.57
CA PRO A 73 11.06 21.87 18.50
C PRO A 73 10.34 23.22 18.46
N LYS A 74 9.04 23.22 18.16
CA LYS A 74 8.20 24.44 18.20
C LYS A 74 7.65 24.75 19.59
N PHE A 75 7.70 23.80 20.52
CA PHE A 75 7.27 23.93 21.91
C PHE A 75 8.03 22.92 22.79
N PRO A 76 8.08 23.10 24.12
CA PRO A 76 8.75 22.15 25.02
C PRO A 76 8.17 20.74 24.91
N GLY A 77 9.01 19.73 24.65
CA GLY A 77 8.58 18.35 24.44
C GLY A 77 8.17 18.01 22.99
N HIS A 78 8.23 18.96 22.05
CA HIS A 78 8.10 18.68 20.63
C HIS A 78 9.30 17.86 20.16
N ASN A 79 9.07 16.62 19.73
CA ASN A 79 10.09 15.69 19.27
C ASN A 79 10.56 15.97 17.83
N GLN A 80 11.31 17.06 17.63
CA GLN A 80 11.98 17.36 16.36
C GLN A 80 13.43 17.84 16.60
N PRO A 81 14.37 17.61 15.67
CA PRO A 81 14.21 16.79 14.47
C PRO A 81 14.19 15.28 14.81
N HIS A 82 13.38 14.50 14.11
CA HIS A 82 13.56 13.05 14.09
C HIS A 82 14.93 12.69 13.51
N VAL A 83 15.62 11.69 14.08
CA VAL A 83 16.98 11.33 13.66
C VAL A 83 17.06 9.85 13.26
N PRO A 84 17.22 9.55 11.96
CA PRO A 84 17.37 8.18 11.47
C PRO A 84 18.59 7.47 12.05
N LEU A 85 18.41 6.24 12.54
CA LEU A 85 19.47 5.39 13.07
C LEU A 85 20.43 4.94 11.95
N TRP A 86 19.92 4.82 10.72
CA TRP A 86 20.70 4.51 9.54
C TRP A 86 21.33 5.74 8.86
N GLY A 87 21.06 6.93 9.38
CA GLY A 87 21.43 8.22 8.79
C GLY A 87 20.53 8.64 7.63
N TYR A 88 20.81 9.83 7.10
CA TYR A 88 20.07 10.46 6.01
C TYR A 88 20.42 9.80 4.65
N THR A 89 19.96 8.57 4.44
CA THR A 89 20.35 7.73 3.29
C THR A 89 19.69 8.13 1.97
N ASN A 90 20.39 8.00 0.85
CA ASN A 90 19.85 8.25 -0.50
C ASN A 90 19.12 7.01 -1.04
N GLU A 91 17.83 7.13 -1.35
CA GLU A 91 17.00 6.01 -1.82
C GLU A 91 17.22 5.63 -3.29
N ALA A 92 17.86 6.50 -4.09
CA ALA A 92 18.33 6.13 -5.43
C ALA A 92 19.53 5.17 -5.42
N ASP A 93 20.16 4.92 -4.25
CA ASP A 93 21.28 4.00 -4.11
C ASP A 93 20.78 2.56 -3.88
N PRO A 94 21.06 1.61 -4.80
CA PRO A 94 20.67 0.22 -4.62
C PRO A 94 21.31 -0.44 -3.39
N LYS A 95 22.42 0.07 -2.86
CA LYS A 95 23.02 -0.42 -1.59
C LYS A 95 22.27 0.02 -0.35
N VAL A 96 21.70 1.22 -0.37
CA VAL A 96 20.76 1.66 0.65
C VAL A 96 19.49 0.79 0.58
N MET A 97 18.95 0.59 -0.62
CA MET A 97 17.74 -0.23 -0.80
C MET A 97 17.98 -1.70 -0.47
N GLU A 98 19.15 -2.28 -0.73
CA GLU A 98 19.51 -3.64 -0.28
C GLU A 98 19.32 -3.79 1.24
N LYS A 99 19.83 -2.83 2.03
CA LYS A 99 19.67 -2.81 3.48
C LYS A 99 18.21 -2.64 3.91
N LYS A 100 17.48 -1.71 3.27
CA LYS A 100 16.06 -1.44 3.57
C LYS A 100 15.19 -2.69 3.29
N ILE A 101 15.43 -3.38 2.18
CA ILE A 101 14.73 -4.64 1.81
C ILE A 101 15.01 -5.76 2.82
N ASP A 102 16.26 -5.98 3.22
CA ASP A 102 16.61 -7.02 4.19
C ASP A 102 16.01 -6.72 5.57
N ALA A 103 15.98 -5.46 5.99
CA ALA A 103 15.29 -5.04 7.22
C ALA A 103 13.77 -5.27 7.12
N ALA A 104 13.11 -4.75 6.08
CA ALA A 104 11.67 -4.89 5.89
C ALA A 104 11.22 -6.37 5.90
N THR A 105 11.85 -7.19 5.03
CA THR A 105 11.47 -8.61 4.86
C THR A 105 11.76 -9.47 6.10
N SER A 106 12.79 -9.15 6.88
CA SER A 106 13.07 -9.85 8.15
C SER A 106 12.15 -9.46 9.31
N HIS A 107 11.38 -8.38 9.15
CA HIS A 107 10.40 -7.90 10.13
C HIS A 107 8.95 -8.06 9.65
N GLY A 108 8.72 -8.81 8.57
CA GLY A 108 7.38 -9.18 8.09
C GLY A 108 6.76 -8.25 7.04
N VAL A 109 7.38 -7.10 6.73
CA VAL A 109 6.98 -6.24 5.60
C VAL A 109 7.47 -6.89 4.31
N ASN A 110 6.54 -7.31 3.44
CA ASN A 110 6.83 -8.08 2.23
C ASN A 110 6.33 -7.43 0.93
N VAL A 111 5.68 -6.27 1.03
CA VAL A 111 5.34 -5.41 -0.12
C VAL A 111 5.76 -3.95 0.14
N PHE A 112 6.29 -3.26 -0.87
CA PHE A 112 6.40 -1.81 -0.89
C PHE A 112 5.39 -1.18 -1.87
N ILE A 113 4.68 -0.15 -1.42
CA ILE A 113 3.78 0.66 -2.25
C ILE A 113 4.54 1.94 -2.56
N TYR A 114 5.01 2.11 -3.79
CA TYR A 114 5.72 3.34 -4.17
C TYR A 114 4.73 4.45 -4.49
N ASP A 115 4.90 5.58 -3.81
CA ASP A 115 4.26 6.83 -4.19
C ASP A 115 4.91 7.29 -5.49
N TRP A 116 4.17 7.16 -6.58
CA TRP A 116 4.68 7.29 -7.93
C TRP A 116 4.06 8.52 -8.60
N TYR A 117 4.91 9.38 -9.15
CA TYR A 117 4.52 10.71 -9.60
C TYR A 117 4.73 10.89 -11.10
N TRP A 118 3.83 11.67 -11.70
CA TRP A 118 3.93 12.08 -13.08
C TRP A 118 3.44 13.52 -13.23
N TYR A 119 4.33 14.39 -13.70
CA TYR A 119 4.13 15.84 -13.76
C TYR A 119 4.80 16.39 -15.03
N ASP A 120 4.15 17.29 -15.74
CA ASP A 120 4.59 17.87 -17.03
C ASP A 120 4.89 16.81 -18.11
N GLY A 121 4.04 15.78 -18.20
CA GLY A 121 4.14 14.76 -19.26
C GLY A 121 5.29 13.76 -19.10
N LYS A 122 5.93 13.71 -17.93
CA LYS A 122 7.04 12.81 -17.58
C LYS A 122 6.97 12.36 -16.11
N PRO A 123 7.63 11.25 -15.74
CA PRO A 123 7.75 10.83 -14.35
C PRO A 123 8.44 11.86 -13.44
N TRP A 124 8.33 11.64 -12.13
CA TRP A 124 9.11 12.34 -11.12
C TRP A 124 9.41 11.42 -9.92
N LEU A 125 10.57 11.62 -9.27
CA LEU A 125 11.10 10.81 -8.17
C LEU A 125 11.23 9.29 -8.42
N GLU A 126 10.99 8.82 -9.64
CA GLU A 126 11.06 7.39 -10.02
C GLU A 126 12.42 6.74 -9.75
N ASN A 127 13.51 7.53 -9.65
CA ASN A 127 14.85 7.06 -9.31
C ASN A 127 14.90 6.15 -8.06
N GLY A 128 14.04 6.37 -7.07
CA GLY A 128 13.96 5.54 -5.85
C GLY A 128 13.45 4.11 -6.14
N VAL A 129 12.50 3.96 -7.06
CA VAL A 129 12.03 2.64 -7.52
C VAL A 129 12.93 2.07 -8.62
N ASP A 130 13.34 2.88 -9.60
CA ASP A 130 14.08 2.44 -10.79
C ASP A 130 15.54 2.09 -10.52
N LYS A 131 16.26 2.94 -9.79
CA LYS A 131 17.71 2.80 -9.54
C LYS A 131 17.99 2.23 -8.16
N GLY A 132 17.22 2.68 -7.16
CA GLY A 132 17.24 2.13 -5.81
C GLY A 132 16.70 0.71 -5.77
N PHE A 133 15.37 0.57 -5.70
CA PHE A 133 14.71 -0.71 -5.44
C PHE A 133 14.95 -1.75 -6.54
N LEU A 134 14.67 -1.42 -7.81
CA LEU A 134 14.87 -2.33 -8.94
C LEU A 134 16.35 -2.56 -9.27
N GLY A 135 17.25 -1.70 -8.79
CA GLY A 135 18.71 -1.92 -8.85
C GLY A 135 19.27 -2.76 -7.70
N ALA A 136 18.55 -2.92 -6.58
CA ALA A 136 19.00 -3.67 -5.42
C ALA A 136 19.08 -5.18 -5.71
N LYS A 137 20.22 -5.81 -5.37
CA LYS A 137 20.49 -7.23 -5.69
C LYS A 137 19.52 -8.23 -5.06
N ASN A 138 18.83 -7.84 -4.00
CA ASN A 138 17.88 -8.64 -3.23
C ASN A 138 16.41 -8.23 -3.46
N ASN A 139 16.12 -7.41 -4.48
CA ASN A 139 14.75 -6.94 -4.76
C ASN A 139 13.73 -8.06 -4.98
N ASN A 140 14.18 -9.26 -5.36
CA ASN A 140 13.36 -10.45 -5.52
C ASN A 140 12.79 -10.99 -4.19
N LYS A 141 13.32 -10.57 -3.04
CA LYS A 141 12.76 -10.88 -1.71
C LYS A 141 11.48 -10.09 -1.39
N MET A 142 11.25 -8.98 -2.08
CA MET A 142 10.22 -7.98 -1.78
C MET A 142 9.29 -7.80 -2.97
N LYS A 143 7.97 -7.77 -2.76
CA LYS A 143 7.02 -7.37 -3.81
C LYS A 143 6.90 -5.85 -3.84
N PHE A 144 6.45 -5.30 -4.97
CA PHE A 144 6.13 -3.87 -5.03
C PHE A 144 4.97 -3.58 -5.98
N TYR A 145 4.26 -2.49 -5.74
CA TYR A 145 3.36 -1.88 -6.73
C TYR A 145 3.37 -0.36 -6.62
N LEU A 146 2.72 0.30 -7.58
CA LEU A 146 2.65 1.75 -7.64
C LEU A 146 1.29 2.25 -7.11
N MET A 147 1.34 3.31 -6.31
CA MET A 147 0.24 4.23 -6.12
C MET A 147 0.56 5.51 -6.88
N TRP A 148 -0.25 5.87 -7.87
CA TRP A 148 -0.13 7.15 -8.54
C TRP A 148 -0.62 8.25 -7.60
N ALA A 149 0.35 8.97 -7.03
CA ALA A 149 0.17 10.06 -6.08
C ALA A 149 -0.18 11.35 -6.84
N ASN A 150 -1.40 11.37 -7.38
CA ASN A 150 -1.83 12.30 -8.43
C ASN A 150 -2.41 13.63 -7.93
N HIS A 151 -2.02 14.07 -6.74
CA HIS A 151 -2.33 15.39 -6.20
C HIS A 151 -1.49 16.48 -6.88
N ASP A 152 -1.85 17.75 -6.72
CA ASP A 152 -1.03 18.86 -7.22
C ASP A 152 0.24 19.05 -6.36
N HIS A 153 1.40 19.23 -6.99
CA HIS A 153 2.63 19.55 -6.28
C HIS A 153 2.70 21.06 -5.99
N SER A 154 2.50 21.44 -4.74
CA SER A 154 2.64 22.82 -4.26
C SER A 154 3.94 23.07 -3.49
N SER A 155 4.12 24.28 -2.96
CA SER A 155 5.16 24.63 -1.97
C SER A 155 5.04 23.87 -0.63
N TYR A 156 4.17 22.87 -0.50
CA TYR A 156 4.06 22.00 0.68
C TYR A 156 5.41 21.49 1.19
N LEU A 157 6.26 20.95 0.31
CA LEU A 157 7.59 20.41 0.68
C LEU A 157 8.65 21.51 0.97
N ASP A 158 8.38 22.78 0.64
CA ASP A 158 9.32 23.88 0.86
C ASP A 158 9.37 24.26 2.34
N TYR A 159 10.25 23.61 3.10
CA TYR A 159 10.46 23.85 4.53
C TYR A 159 10.94 25.28 4.88
N THR A 160 11.19 26.15 3.88
CA THR A 160 11.62 27.54 4.08
C THR A 160 10.47 28.56 4.09
N THR A 161 9.23 28.13 3.81
CA THR A 161 8.02 28.97 3.84
C THR A 161 6.84 28.28 4.52
N ASP A 162 6.03 29.03 5.27
CA ASP A 162 4.74 28.56 5.78
C ASP A 162 3.63 28.63 4.71
N ASP A 163 3.81 29.41 3.64
CA ASP A 163 2.84 29.51 2.54
C ASP A 163 2.96 28.32 1.58
N LYS A 164 1.95 27.43 1.65
CA LYS A 164 1.86 26.20 0.86
C LYS A 164 0.96 26.32 -0.38
N SER A 165 0.51 27.53 -0.72
CA SER A 165 -0.52 27.76 -1.76
C SER A 165 0.02 27.76 -3.19
N LYS A 166 1.32 27.97 -3.39
CA LYS A 166 1.93 28.06 -4.73
C LYS A 166 1.99 26.67 -5.37
N ILE A 167 1.20 26.44 -6.42
CA ILE A 167 1.30 25.24 -7.25
C ILE A 167 2.51 25.36 -8.19
N TYR A 168 3.31 24.29 -8.26
CA TYR A 168 4.41 24.11 -9.21
C TYR A 168 3.97 23.24 -10.39
N TRP A 169 3.31 22.11 -10.12
CA TRP A 169 2.85 21.15 -11.13
C TRP A 169 1.47 20.60 -10.78
N HIS A 170 0.60 20.45 -11.78
CA HIS A 170 -0.71 19.82 -11.61
C HIS A 170 -0.63 18.30 -11.73
N GLY A 171 -1.27 17.56 -10.83
CA GLY A 171 -1.26 16.09 -10.79
C GLY A 171 -2.30 15.42 -11.69
N GLY A 172 -3.33 16.15 -12.08
CA GLY A 172 -4.27 15.73 -13.12
C GLY A 172 -3.60 15.70 -14.51
N VAL A 173 -3.84 14.65 -15.28
CA VAL A 173 -3.28 14.47 -16.64
C VAL A 173 -4.38 14.38 -17.68
N ASP A 174 -4.09 14.83 -18.90
CA ASP A 174 -4.98 14.63 -20.05
C ASP A 174 -4.93 13.19 -20.59
N ARG A 175 -5.87 12.84 -21.48
CA ARG A 175 -5.94 11.48 -22.04
C ARG A 175 -4.68 11.07 -22.83
N PRO A 176 -4.09 11.90 -23.71
CA PRO A 176 -2.82 11.58 -24.37
C PRO A 176 -1.64 11.35 -23.40
N THR A 177 -1.61 12.02 -22.26
CA THR A 177 -0.59 11.81 -21.22
C THR A 177 -0.86 10.54 -20.43
N PHE A 178 -2.12 10.26 -20.08
CA PHE A 178 -2.53 9.02 -19.45
C PHE A 178 -2.17 7.79 -20.29
N ASP A 179 -2.42 7.82 -21.62
CA ASP A 179 -2.07 6.71 -22.51
C ASP A 179 -0.54 6.46 -22.56
N LYS A 180 0.28 7.51 -22.46
CA LYS A 180 1.76 7.39 -22.32
C LYS A 180 2.16 6.77 -20.98
N MET A 181 1.51 7.19 -19.88
CA MET A 181 1.74 6.62 -18.55
C MET A 181 1.40 5.13 -18.54
N VAL A 182 0.27 4.73 -19.13
CA VAL A 182 -0.13 3.32 -19.27
C VAL A 182 0.94 2.51 -20.00
N ALA A 183 1.47 3.03 -21.11
CA ALA A 183 2.53 2.37 -21.86
C ALA A 183 3.84 2.22 -21.04
N HIS A 184 4.25 3.28 -20.32
CA HIS A 184 5.39 3.25 -19.39
C HIS A 184 5.20 2.21 -18.29
N ILE A 185 4.06 2.25 -17.59
CA ILE A 185 3.78 1.39 -16.43
C ILE A 185 3.77 -0.10 -16.81
N ILE A 186 3.12 -0.45 -17.93
CA ILE A 186 3.05 -1.84 -18.39
C ILE A 186 4.45 -2.35 -18.77
N LYS A 187 5.19 -1.57 -19.57
CA LYS A 187 6.52 -1.93 -20.08
C LYS A 187 7.53 -2.06 -18.96
N ASP A 188 7.63 -1.03 -18.12
CA ASP A 188 8.76 -0.84 -17.22
C ASP A 188 8.49 -1.33 -15.78
N TYR A 189 7.23 -1.57 -15.38
CA TYR A 189 6.90 -2.07 -14.04
C TYR A 189 6.10 -3.38 -14.00
N PHE A 190 4.97 -3.51 -14.72
CA PHE A 190 4.14 -4.72 -14.62
C PHE A 190 4.88 -6.00 -15.07
N SER A 191 5.79 -5.84 -16.03
CA SER A 191 6.70 -6.89 -16.53
C SER A 191 7.66 -7.45 -15.47
N LYS A 192 7.86 -6.78 -14.33
CA LYS A 192 8.80 -7.24 -13.29
C LYS A 192 8.24 -8.46 -12.55
N PRO A 193 9.07 -9.49 -12.28
CA PRO A 193 8.62 -10.74 -11.64
C PRO A 193 8.18 -10.55 -10.18
N ASN A 194 8.67 -9.48 -9.53
CA ASN A 194 8.27 -9.08 -8.19
C ASN A 194 7.21 -7.98 -8.15
N TYR A 195 6.65 -7.54 -9.29
CA TYR A 195 5.48 -6.65 -9.28
C TYR A 195 4.29 -7.38 -8.63
N TYR A 196 3.67 -6.77 -7.64
CA TYR A 196 2.59 -7.32 -6.82
C TYR A 196 1.31 -7.49 -7.64
N LYS A 197 0.63 -8.62 -7.41
CA LYS A 197 -0.51 -9.07 -8.21
C LYS A 197 -1.56 -9.69 -7.30
N ILE A 198 -2.83 -9.35 -7.51
CA ILE A 198 -3.98 -10.02 -6.89
C ILE A 198 -4.65 -10.85 -7.98
N ASN A 199 -4.87 -12.15 -7.72
CA ASN A 199 -5.45 -13.08 -8.69
C ASN A 199 -4.74 -13.10 -10.07
N GLY A 200 -3.44 -12.83 -10.09
CA GLY A 200 -2.62 -12.72 -11.30
C GLY A 200 -2.67 -11.36 -12.02
N GLU A 201 -3.57 -10.46 -11.63
CA GLU A 201 -3.67 -9.10 -12.17
C GLU A 201 -2.69 -8.16 -11.44
N PRO A 202 -1.86 -7.38 -12.15
CA PRO A 202 -1.04 -6.34 -11.51
C PRO A 202 -1.92 -5.32 -10.79
N VAL A 203 -1.50 -4.93 -9.59
CA VAL A 203 -2.17 -3.90 -8.79
C VAL A 203 -1.69 -2.51 -9.20
N PHE A 204 -2.60 -1.58 -9.43
CA PHE A 204 -2.30 -0.16 -9.61
C PHE A 204 -3.24 0.66 -8.75
N SER A 205 -2.68 1.54 -7.90
CA SER A 205 -3.47 2.37 -7.01
C SER A 205 -3.54 3.82 -7.46
N ILE A 206 -4.67 4.49 -7.21
CA ILE A 206 -4.90 5.90 -7.50
C ILE A 206 -5.21 6.64 -6.19
N TYR A 207 -4.46 7.70 -5.91
CA TYR A 207 -4.48 8.42 -4.64
C TYR A 207 -5.68 9.38 -4.51
N GLU A 208 -5.95 10.19 -5.54
CA GLU A 208 -7.04 11.17 -5.59
C GLU A 208 -7.94 10.92 -6.81
N LEU A 209 -9.05 10.22 -6.60
CA LEU A 209 -10.02 9.95 -7.66
C LEU A 209 -10.63 11.23 -8.26
N SER A 210 -10.80 12.29 -7.46
CA SER A 210 -11.26 13.61 -7.92
C SER A 210 -10.30 14.22 -8.95
N THR A 211 -9.01 14.23 -8.65
CA THR A 211 -7.98 14.86 -9.50
C THR A 211 -7.75 14.05 -10.77
N PHE A 212 -7.88 12.71 -10.70
CA PHE A 212 -7.92 11.84 -11.87
C PHE A 212 -9.14 12.12 -12.77
N ILE A 213 -10.35 12.16 -12.22
CA ILE A 213 -11.59 12.45 -12.97
C ILE A 213 -11.51 13.83 -13.63
N ASN A 214 -11.04 14.84 -12.89
CA ASN A 214 -10.94 16.21 -13.39
C ASN A 214 -9.88 16.35 -14.50
N GLY A 215 -8.73 15.70 -14.39
CA GLY A 215 -7.70 15.69 -15.45
C GLY A 215 -8.20 15.07 -16.76
N LEU A 216 -9.01 14.01 -16.65
CA LEU A 216 -9.67 13.36 -17.79
C LEU A 216 -10.90 14.13 -18.30
N GLY A 217 -11.34 15.19 -17.60
CA GLY A 217 -12.43 16.10 -17.98
C GLY A 217 -13.84 15.64 -17.60
N SER A 218 -14.07 14.33 -17.39
CA SER A 218 -15.34 13.80 -16.89
C SER A 218 -15.17 12.38 -16.31
N ILE A 219 -16.18 11.90 -15.57
CA ILE A 219 -16.17 10.51 -15.11
C ILE A 219 -16.20 9.51 -16.27
N ASP A 220 -16.95 9.78 -17.33
CA ASP A 220 -17.09 8.85 -18.45
C ASP A 220 -15.77 8.72 -19.21
N ALA A 221 -15.06 9.84 -19.40
CA ALA A 221 -13.70 9.85 -19.95
C ALA A 221 -12.71 9.12 -19.03
N ALA A 222 -12.82 9.30 -17.71
CA ALA A 222 -11.99 8.60 -16.72
C ALA A 222 -12.23 7.08 -16.74
N LYS A 223 -13.51 6.64 -16.82
CA LYS A 223 -13.91 5.24 -16.98
C LYS A 223 -13.38 4.64 -18.29
N GLU A 224 -13.50 5.35 -19.41
CA GLU A 224 -12.95 4.92 -20.70
C GLU A 224 -11.42 4.77 -20.66
N ALA A 225 -10.72 5.63 -19.91
CA ALA A 225 -9.27 5.53 -19.73
C ALA A 225 -8.88 4.32 -18.87
N LEU A 226 -9.60 4.02 -17.78
CA LEU A 226 -9.39 2.82 -16.97
C LEU A 226 -9.74 1.52 -17.72
N ALA A 227 -10.78 1.57 -18.58
CA ALA A 227 -11.10 0.47 -19.48
C ALA A 227 -9.97 0.23 -20.52
N TYR A 228 -9.42 1.30 -21.11
CA TYR A 228 -8.25 1.24 -21.98
C TYR A 228 -7.02 0.68 -21.25
N PHE A 229 -6.73 1.13 -20.02
CA PHE A 229 -5.61 0.61 -19.23
C PHE A 229 -5.79 -0.90 -18.95
N THR A 230 -7.01 -1.31 -18.56
CA THR A 230 -7.35 -2.73 -18.37
C THR A 230 -7.16 -3.53 -19.66
N GLN A 231 -7.55 -2.98 -20.82
CA GLN A 231 -7.35 -3.60 -22.13
C GLN A 231 -5.85 -3.74 -22.45
N LYS A 232 -5.05 -2.67 -22.32
CA LYS A 232 -3.60 -2.74 -22.58
C LYS A 232 -2.86 -3.68 -21.65
N THR A 233 -3.31 -3.78 -20.40
CA THR A 233 -2.80 -4.76 -19.44
C THR A 233 -3.09 -6.20 -19.89
N LYS A 234 -4.27 -6.46 -20.48
CA LYS A 234 -4.60 -7.77 -21.09
C LYS A 234 -3.81 -8.05 -22.37
N GLU A 235 -3.65 -7.06 -23.24
CA GLU A 235 -2.81 -7.17 -24.45
C GLU A 235 -1.33 -7.49 -24.10
N ALA A 236 -0.86 -7.05 -22.93
CA ALA A 236 0.47 -7.39 -22.39
C ALA A 236 0.56 -8.78 -21.73
N GLY A 237 -0.49 -9.60 -21.75
CA GLY A 237 -0.50 -10.99 -21.30
C GLY A 237 -0.98 -11.24 -19.87
N PHE A 238 -1.49 -10.22 -19.17
CA PHE A 238 -2.10 -10.39 -17.84
C PHE A 238 -3.60 -10.73 -17.94
N PRO A 239 -4.20 -11.43 -16.96
CA PRO A 239 -5.64 -11.74 -16.96
C PRO A 239 -6.55 -10.50 -16.89
N GLY A 240 -6.02 -9.38 -16.40
CA GLY A 240 -6.70 -8.10 -16.24
C GLY A 240 -5.86 -7.14 -15.41
N LEU A 241 -6.49 -6.12 -14.84
CA LEU A 241 -5.85 -5.07 -14.03
C LEU A 241 -6.60 -4.96 -12.69
N HIS A 242 -5.88 -4.92 -11.57
CA HIS A 242 -6.46 -4.71 -10.25
C HIS A 242 -6.33 -3.24 -9.84
N LEU A 243 -7.39 -2.48 -10.10
CA LEU A 243 -7.45 -1.06 -9.77
C LEU A 243 -7.81 -0.87 -8.28
N GLN A 244 -6.97 -0.17 -7.52
CA GLN A 244 -7.16 0.11 -6.10
C GLN A 244 -7.37 1.62 -5.87
N GLY A 245 -8.47 2.01 -5.23
CA GLY A 245 -8.65 3.40 -4.81
C GLY A 245 -8.11 3.66 -3.40
N VAL A 246 -7.48 4.81 -3.18
CA VAL A 246 -7.30 5.32 -1.82
C VAL A 246 -8.59 6.01 -1.37
N LEU A 247 -9.11 5.55 -0.24
CA LEU A 247 -10.30 6.07 0.42
C LEU A 247 -9.94 7.25 1.32
N TRP A 248 -10.58 8.38 1.04
CA TRP A 248 -10.55 9.60 1.84
C TRP A 248 -11.95 9.87 2.39
N GLY A 249 -12.06 10.70 3.44
CA GLY A 249 -13.35 11.30 3.81
C GLY A 249 -13.97 12.13 2.67
N ALA A 250 -13.15 12.56 1.70
CA ALA A 250 -13.50 13.45 0.60
C ALA A 250 -13.69 12.78 -0.78
N ILE A 251 -13.89 11.45 -0.89
CA ILE A 251 -14.30 10.88 -2.21
C ILE A 251 -15.58 11.60 -2.68
N PRO A 252 -15.64 12.11 -3.92
CA PRO A 252 -16.81 12.84 -4.41
C PRO A 252 -18.11 12.01 -4.35
N SER A 253 -19.06 12.41 -3.50
CA SER A 253 -20.42 11.86 -3.47
C SER A 253 -21.29 12.51 -4.55
N GLY A 254 -20.96 12.28 -5.82
CA GLY A 254 -21.47 13.09 -6.94
C GLY A 254 -22.36 12.36 -7.96
N LEU A 255 -22.36 11.03 -8.00
CA LEU A 255 -22.72 10.31 -9.23
C LEU A 255 -23.91 9.36 -9.06
N SER A 256 -24.96 9.64 -9.83
CA SER A 256 -26.10 8.76 -10.04
C SER A 256 -25.69 7.58 -10.92
N ALA A 257 -26.11 6.36 -10.53
CA ALA A 257 -25.79 5.14 -11.26
C ALA A 257 -26.68 4.90 -12.50
N THR A 258 -27.82 5.60 -12.63
CA THR A 258 -28.80 5.39 -13.71
C THR A 258 -29.59 6.66 -14.05
N PRO A 259 -30.02 6.86 -15.32
CA PRO A 259 -30.94 7.95 -15.67
C PRO A 259 -32.26 7.84 -14.90
N GLY A 260 -32.44 8.68 -13.88
CA GLY A 260 -33.63 8.74 -13.03
C GLY A 260 -33.38 8.49 -11.54
N ASP A 261 -32.26 7.88 -11.17
CA ASP A 261 -31.84 7.75 -9.76
C ASP A 261 -31.18 9.07 -9.28
N LYS A 262 -31.42 9.42 -8.02
CA LYS A 262 -30.89 10.64 -7.37
C LYS A 262 -29.92 10.33 -6.22
N THR A 263 -29.58 9.06 -6.00
CA THR A 263 -28.69 8.64 -4.90
C THR A 263 -27.22 8.66 -5.32
N SER A 264 -26.60 9.84 -5.21
CA SER A 264 -25.16 10.02 -5.44
C SER A 264 -24.33 9.47 -4.27
N THR A 265 -23.79 8.26 -4.41
CA THR A 265 -22.94 7.62 -3.38
C THR A 265 -21.47 7.55 -3.81
N GLN A 266 -20.55 7.44 -2.85
CA GLN A 266 -19.14 7.17 -3.15
C GLN A 266 -18.96 5.79 -3.81
N ASN A 267 -19.77 4.79 -3.43
CA ASN A 267 -19.72 3.45 -4.03
C ASN A 267 -20.08 3.45 -5.53
N ASN A 268 -20.99 4.32 -5.96
CA ASN A 268 -21.30 4.46 -7.39
C ASN A 268 -20.07 4.92 -8.20
N VAL A 269 -19.23 5.78 -7.63
CA VAL A 269 -17.96 6.21 -8.27
C VAL A 269 -16.99 5.03 -8.39
N VAL A 270 -16.81 4.30 -7.29
CA VAL A 270 -15.93 3.13 -7.19
C VAL A 270 -16.32 2.06 -8.23
N LEU A 271 -17.62 1.76 -8.33
CA LEU A 271 -18.17 0.82 -9.32
C LEU A 271 -18.09 1.33 -10.76
N ASN A 272 -18.39 2.61 -11.00
CA ASN A 272 -18.37 3.17 -12.35
C ASN A 272 -16.95 3.16 -12.95
N LEU A 273 -15.95 3.51 -12.14
CA LEU A 273 -14.53 3.47 -12.49
C LEU A 273 -13.96 2.03 -12.57
N GLY A 274 -14.71 1.01 -12.14
CA GLY A 274 -14.25 -0.38 -12.18
C GLY A 274 -13.13 -0.70 -11.17
N LEU A 275 -13.06 0.02 -10.06
CA LEU A 275 -12.14 -0.29 -8.97
C LEU A 275 -12.48 -1.66 -8.37
N LYS A 276 -11.46 -2.40 -7.91
CA LYS A 276 -11.59 -3.76 -7.36
C LYS A 276 -11.26 -3.85 -5.88
N SER A 277 -10.73 -2.80 -5.28
CA SER A 277 -10.51 -2.70 -3.83
C SER A 277 -10.32 -1.26 -3.38
N LEU A 278 -10.48 -1.02 -2.09
CA LEU A 278 -10.13 0.23 -1.42
C LEU A 278 -9.11 -0.02 -0.29
N THR A 279 -8.38 1.00 0.10
CA THR A 279 -7.57 1.08 1.33
C THR A 279 -7.43 2.55 1.74
N ASN A 280 -6.85 2.89 2.89
CA ASN A 280 -6.47 4.28 3.19
C ASN A 280 -4.96 4.49 2.97
N TYR A 281 -4.54 5.75 2.85
CA TYR A 281 -3.13 6.15 2.86
C TYR A 281 -2.69 6.66 4.23
N GLN A 282 -3.54 7.41 4.94
CA GLN A 282 -3.21 8.03 6.22
C GLN A 282 -4.51 8.36 6.96
N TRP A 283 -4.57 8.15 8.28
CA TRP A 283 -5.81 8.31 9.05
C TRP A 283 -6.28 9.78 9.14
N CYS A 284 -5.39 10.76 8.99
CA CYS A 284 -5.76 12.19 9.03
C CYS A 284 -6.70 12.60 7.88
N HIS A 285 -6.79 11.81 6.79
CA HIS A 285 -7.68 12.06 5.65
C HIS A 285 -9.17 11.81 5.96
N TYR A 286 -9.49 11.20 7.11
CA TYR A 286 -10.87 10.92 7.51
C TYR A 286 -11.13 10.96 9.02
N VAL A 287 -10.09 10.97 9.86
CA VAL A 287 -10.18 11.12 11.32
C VAL A 287 -9.43 12.37 11.78
N PRO A 288 -10.08 13.34 12.45
CA PRO A 288 -9.40 14.45 13.08
C PRO A 288 -8.30 13.97 14.04
N MET A 289 -7.13 14.59 13.95
CA MET A 289 -5.96 14.27 14.78
C MET A 289 -6.29 14.38 16.27
N ASP A 290 -5.73 13.46 17.04
CA ASP A 290 -5.94 13.34 18.49
C ASP A 290 -4.67 12.70 19.11
N ARG A 291 -4.72 12.34 20.40
CA ARG A 291 -3.75 11.42 21.00
C ARG A 291 -3.82 10.06 20.27
N TYR A 292 -2.68 9.44 19.99
CA TYR A 292 -2.54 8.32 19.05
C TYR A 292 -3.46 7.14 19.35
N ASP A 293 -3.64 6.78 20.62
CA ASP A 293 -4.53 5.71 21.04
C ASP A 293 -6.00 5.97 20.61
N ARG A 294 -6.52 7.17 20.91
CA ARG A 294 -7.87 7.59 20.56
C ARG A 294 -8.05 7.88 19.07
N TRP A 295 -6.98 8.29 18.38
CA TRP A 295 -6.99 8.53 16.94
C TRP A 295 -7.11 7.22 16.15
N GLY A 296 -6.30 6.21 16.50
CA GLY A 296 -6.38 4.89 15.87
C GLY A 296 -7.65 4.11 16.23
N ASP A 297 -8.17 4.23 17.46
CA ASP A 297 -9.46 3.63 17.82
C ASP A 297 -10.60 4.14 16.91
N LYS A 298 -10.72 5.47 16.75
CA LYS A 298 -11.68 6.10 15.81
C LYS A 298 -11.45 5.69 14.35
N ALA A 299 -10.19 5.50 13.95
CA ALA A 299 -9.84 5.11 12.59
C ALA A 299 -10.27 3.68 12.24
N ILE A 300 -10.16 2.76 13.21
CA ILE A 300 -10.53 1.35 13.09
C ILE A 300 -12.05 1.15 13.14
N GLU A 301 -12.77 1.93 13.95
CA GLU A 301 -14.25 1.98 13.94
C GLU A 301 -14.82 2.24 12.53
N GLY A 302 -14.10 3.04 11.72
CA GLY A 302 -14.45 3.32 10.32
C GLY A 302 -14.48 2.11 9.40
N TRP A 303 -13.67 1.06 9.64
CA TRP A 303 -13.57 -0.09 8.73
C TRP A 303 -14.87 -0.88 8.60
N ALA A 304 -15.64 -1.01 9.69
CA ALA A 304 -16.95 -1.67 9.67
C ALA A 304 -17.96 -0.90 8.80
N LYS A 305 -17.87 0.43 8.77
CA LYS A 305 -18.65 1.28 7.88
C LYS A 305 -18.19 1.14 6.42
N PHE A 306 -16.88 1.14 6.16
CA PHE A 306 -16.35 0.98 4.81
C PHE A 306 -16.74 -0.37 4.18
N ASN A 307 -16.63 -1.47 4.94
CA ASN A 307 -17.03 -2.81 4.50
C ASN A 307 -18.55 -2.94 4.22
N LYS A 308 -19.37 -2.07 4.83
CA LYS A 308 -20.82 -2.03 4.61
C LYS A 308 -21.20 -1.14 3.43
N ASP A 309 -20.54 0.01 3.29
CA ASP A 309 -20.90 1.05 2.34
C ASP A 309 -20.34 0.78 0.93
N PHE A 310 -19.26 0.01 0.82
CA PHE A 310 -18.61 -0.33 -0.45
C PHE A 310 -18.81 -1.81 -0.82
N THR A 311 -19.11 -2.07 -2.09
CA THR A 311 -19.29 -3.44 -2.63
C THR A 311 -17.98 -4.12 -3.02
N VAL A 312 -16.86 -3.40 -2.97
CA VAL A 312 -15.51 -3.90 -3.23
C VAL A 312 -14.76 -4.10 -1.90
N PRO A 313 -13.83 -5.07 -1.80
CA PRO A 313 -13.07 -5.30 -0.58
C PRO A 313 -12.32 -4.04 -0.12
N PHE A 314 -12.38 -3.77 1.18
CA PHE A 314 -11.56 -2.76 1.85
C PHE A 314 -10.41 -3.46 2.59
N PHE A 315 -9.18 -3.13 2.24
CA PHE A 315 -7.98 -3.63 2.90
C PHE A 315 -7.58 -2.72 4.08
N PRO A 316 -7.42 -3.28 5.30
CA PRO A 316 -7.20 -2.49 6.50
C PRO A 316 -5.87 -1.74 6.44
N HIS A 317 -5.88 -0.53 7.00
CA HIS A 317 -4.76 0.41 6.96
C HIS A 317 -4.38 0.87 8.37
N VAL A 318 -3.08 0.85 8.70
CA VAL A 318 -2.56 1.37 9.98
C VAL A 318 -1.57 2.50 9.74
N SER A 319 -1.80 3.66 10.37
CA SER A 319 -0.88 4.79 10.36
C SER A 319 -0.01 4.81 11.61
N ILE A 320 1.26 5.22 11.47
CA ILE A 320 2.23 5.23 12.57
C ILE A 320 2.13 6.51 13.39
N SER A 321 2.03 7.66 12.71
CA SER A 321 1.84 8.97 13.34
C SER A 321 1.34 9.98 12.30
N TRP A 322 1.27 11.25 12.70
CA TRP A 322 1.16 12.39 11.80
C TRP A 322 1.72 13.66 12.47
N ASP A 323 2.83 14.19 11.97
CA ASP A 323 3.39 15.49 12.33
C ASP A 323 4.05 16.17 11.10
N PRO A 324 3.36 17.07 10.39
CA PRO A 324 3.90 17.75 9.21
C PRO A 324 4.76 18.97 9.58
N ASN A 325 5.01 19.23 10.88
CA ASN A 325 5.70 20.43 11.33
C ASN A 325 7.14 20.64 10.77
N PRO A 326 7.93 19.61 10.38
CA PRO A 326 9.19 19.81 9.65
C PRO A 326 9.07 20.65 8.38
N ARG A 327 7.91 20.62 7.71
CA ARG A 327 7.65 21.39 6.48
C ARG A 327 7.29 22.86 6.73
N TYR A 328 7.11 23.30 7.98
CA TYR A 328 6.62 24.65 8.32
C TYR A 328 7.61 25.36 9.25
N PRO A 329 8.34 26.40 8.80
CA PRO A 329 9.38 27.02 9.63
C PRO A 329 8.84 27.89 10.78
N GLY A 330 7.66 28.48 10.65
CA GLY A 330 7.10 29.42 11.63
C GLY A 330 5.74 29.01 12.20
N ALA A 331 4.85 28.42 11.38
CA ALA A 331 3.51 28.05 11.78
C ALA A 331 3.48 26.68 12.49
N LEU A 332 2.80 26.58 13.64
CA LEU A 332 2.48 25.30 14.27
C LEU A 332 1.29 24.66 13.56
N GLN A 333 1.48 23.46 13.04
CA GLN A 333 0.42 22.64 12.45
C GLN A 333 -0.14 21.64 13.44
N GLY A 334 -1.38 21.20 13.19
CA GLY A 334 -1.97 20.07 13.87
C GLY A 334 -1.14 18.80 13.67
N MET A 335 -1.03 18.01 14.72
CA MET A 335 -0.23 16.78 14.80
C MET A 335 -0.92 15.78 15.73
N VAL A 336 -0.52 14.53 15.66
CA VAL A 336 -0.88 13.44 16.56
C VAL A 336 0.11 13.39 17.72
N THR A 337 -0.39 13.16 18.95
CA THR A 337 0.45 13.11 20.16
C THR A 337 0.57 11.71 20.73
N GLU A 338 1.68 11.42 21.40
CA GLU A 338 1.94 10.13 22.08
C GLU A 338 1.91 8.89 21.15
N ALA A 339 2.25 9.05 19.87
CA ALA A 339 2.54 7.93 18.97
C ALA A 339 3.60 7.02 19.58
N ASN A 340 3.33 5.71 19.62
CA ASN A 340 4.20 4.75 20.30
C ASN A 340 4.08 3.32 19.72
N PRO A 341 5.17 2.50 19.78
CA PRO A 341 5.18 1.14 19.22
C PRO A 341 4.14 0.18 19.84
N LYS A 342 3.75 0.38 21.11
CA LYS A 342 2.81 -0.51 21.80
C LYS A 342 1.38 -0.35 21.26
N ASP A 343 0.91 0.87 21.08
CA ASP A 343 -0.39 1.12 20.45
C ASP A 343 -0.36 0.80 18.95
N PHE A 344 0.76 1.06 18.26
CA PHE A 344 0.92 0.64 16.87
C PHE A 344 0.76 -0.87 16.71
N LYS A 345 1.43 -1.67 17.55
CA LYS A 345 1.26 -3.14 17.61
C LYS A 345 -0.19 -3.56 17.88
N ARG A 346 -0.90 -2.84 18.75
CA ARG A 346 -2.33 -3.06 19.06
C ARG A 346 -3.19 -2.87 17.80
N PHE A 347 -2.94 -1.80 17.05
CA PHE A 347 -3.62 -1.52 15.78
C PHE A 347 -3.27 -2.54 14.68
N LEU A 348 -2.01 -2.99 14.59
CA LEU A 348 -1.62 -4.10 13.70
C LEU A 348 -2.35 -5.41 14.02
N LEU A 349 -2.52 -5.75 15.31
CA LEU A 349 -3.30 -6.91 15.73
C LEU A 349 -4.78 -6.79 15.33
N GLN A 350 -5.36 -5.58 15.39
CA GLN A 350 -6.72 -5.31 14.92
C GLN A 350 -6.83 -5.40 13.39
N ALA A 351 -5.84 -4.88 12.64
CA ALA A 351 -5.77 -5.05 11.18
C ALA A 351 -5.68 -6.53 10.77
N LYS A 352 -4.85 -7.31 11.46
CA LYS A 352 -4.76 -8.76 11.29
C LYS A 352 -6.11 -9.45 11.57
N ALA A 353 -6.76 -9.11 12.67
CA ALA A 353 -8.06 -9.67 13.03
C ALA A 353 -9.16 -9.32 12.00
N TYR A 354 -9.13 -8.11 11.45
CA TYR A 354 -10.01 -7.72 10.35
C TYR A 354 -9.74 -8.56 9.08
N ALA A 355 -8.48 -8.72 8.67
CA ALA A 355 -8.12 -9.55 7.52
C ALA A 355 -8.46 -11.05 7.73
N ASP A 356 -8.43 -11.54 8.97
CA ASP A 356 -8.85 -12.90 9.32
C ASP A 356 -10.37 -13.09 9.32
N ALA A 357 -11.13 -12.03 9.62
CA ALA A 357 -12.60 -12.04 9.56
C ALA A 357 -13.17 -11.97 8.13
N HIS A 358 -12.32 -11.71 7.12
CA HIS A 358 -12.71 -11.61 5.70
C HIS A 358 -11.94 -12.66 4.85
N PRO A 359 -12.17 -13.97 5.06
CA PRO A 359 -11.35 -15.03 4.48
C PRO A 359 -11.41 -15.12 2.95
N ASP A 360 -12.46 -14.58 2.32
CA ASP A 360 -12.63 -14.54 0.87
C ASP A 360 -11.92 -13.34 0.20
N GLN A 361 -11.29 -12.46 1.00
CA GLN A 361 -10.54 -11.30 0.51
C GLN A 361 -9.02 -11.57 0.53
N PRO A 362 -8.24 -10.98 -0.40
CA PRO A 362 -6.79 -10.96 -0.29
C PRO A 362 -6.35 -10.37 1.06
N LYS A 363 -5.39 -11.02 1.73
CA LYS A 363 -4.90 -10.61 3.05
C LYS A 363 -3.86 -9.49 2.98
N LEU A 364 -4.15 -8.47 2.19
CA LEU A 364 -3.38 -7.24 2.08
C LEU A 364 -3.69 -6.33 3.27
N ILE A 365 -2.64 -5.86 3.95
CA ILE A 365 -2.70 -4.92 5.08
C ILE A 365 -1.72 -3.81 4.75
N THR A 366 -2.18 -2.55 4.74
CA THR A 366 -1.33 -1.41 4.40
C THR A 366 -0.87 -0.65 5.65
N ILE A 367 0.36 -0.11 5.59
CA ILE A 367 0.97 0.67 6.66
C ILE A 367 1.51 1.97 6.07
N ASN A 368 1.11 3.11 6.63
CA ASN A 368 1.81 4.37 6.39
C ASN A 368 2.76 4.65 7.56
N ALA A 369 4.07 4.70 7.33
CA ALA A 369 4.77 4.33 6.09
C ALA A 369 6.07 3.59 6.37
N TRP A 370 6.78 3.17 5.33
CA TRP A 370 8.18 2.79 5.46
C TRP A 370 8.98 3.97 6.01
N ASN A 371 8.85 5.16 5.38
CA ASN A 371 9.81 6.25 5.50
C ASN A 371 9.21 7.67 5.44
N GLU A 372 7.93 7.94 5.78
CA GLU A 372 7.43 9.33 5.76
C GLU A 372 7.95 10.12 6.99
N TRP A 373 9.23 10.50 6.94
CA TRP A 373 9.92 11.23 8.01
C TRP A 373 9.41 12.67 8.15
N ALA A 374 8.90 13.27 7.08
CA ALA A 374 8.43 14.66 7.07
C ALA A 374 7.02 14.80 7.65
N GLU A 375 6.29 13.70 7.73
CA GLU A 375 5.00 13.54 8.44
C GLU A 375 5.14 12.70 9.73
N GLY A 376 6.36 12.37 10.16
CA GLY A 376 6.63 11.58 11.38
C GLY A 376 6.11 10.14 11.35
N SER A 377 5.73 9.62 10.19
CA SER A 377 5.01 8.36 9.99
C SER A 377 5.88 7.33 9.27
N TYR A 378 6.79 6.69 10.01
CA TYR A 378 7.85 5.85 9.45
C TYR A 378 8.10 4.57 10.27
N LEU A 379 8.40 3.46 9.58
CA LEU A 379 8.93 2.21 10.14
C LEU A 379 10.46 2.22 10.24
N GLU A 380 11.15 3.06 9.45
CA GLU A 380 12.61 3.10 9.45
C GLU A 380 13.18 3.40 10.84
N PRO A 381 14.19 2.65 11.30
CA PRO A 381 14.75 2.84 12.64
C PRO A 381 15.26 4.26 12.92
N ASP A 382 14.88 4.81 14.08
CA ASP A 382 15.32 6.11 14.58
C ASP A 382 16.16 5.98 15.88
N LYS A 383 16.63 7.11 16.41
CA LYS A 383 17.41 7.14 17.67
C LYS A 383 16.59 7.03 18.96
N GLN A 384 15.26 7.15 18.92
CA GLN A 384 14.39 7.16 20.09
C GLN A 384 13.79 5.79 20.37
N HIS A 385 13.28 5.14 19.31
CA HIS A 385 12.59 3.87 19.32
C HIS A 385 13.44 2.73 18.75
N GLY A 386 14.59 3.04 18.14
CA GLY A 386 15.46 2.00 17.56
C GLY A 386 14.70 1.19 16.52
N TYR A 387 14.50 -0.10 16.78
CA TYR A 387 13.77 -1.01 15.91
C TYR A 387 12.33 -1.30 16.37
N ASP A 388 11.85 -0.70 17.48
CA ASP A 388 10.60 -1.10 18.15
C ASP A 388 9.37 -1.14 17.22
N TYR A 389 9.26 -0.21 16.25
CA TYR A 389 8.17 -0.22 15.25
C TYR A 389 8.28 -1.39 14.26
N LEU A 390 9.49 -1.76 13.83
CA LEU A 390 9.69 -2.96 13.00
C LEU A 390 9.50 -4.24 13.81
N ASP A 391 9.97 -4.29 15.05
CA ASP A 391 9.75 -5.44 15.93
C ASP A 391 8.26 -5.62 16.24
N ALA A 392 7.47 -4.55 16.36
CA ALA A 392 6.02 -4.61 16.43
C ALA A 392 5.38 -5.28 15.19
N VAL A 393 5.85 -4.97 13.96
CA VAL A 393 5.39 -5.68 12.74
C VAL A 393 5.79 -7.15 12.80
N LYS A 394 7.03 -7.44 13.20
CA LYS A 394 7.61 -8.79 13.26
C LYS A 394 6.90 -9.68 14.26
N GLU A 395 6.50 -9.16 15.42
CA GLU A 395 5.75 -9.91 16.42
C GLU A 395 4.32 -10.27 15.95
N VAL A 396 3.74 -9.51 15.03
CA VAL A 396 2.37 -9.74 14.51
C VAL A 396 2.37 -10.57 13.22
N PHE A 397 3.34 -10.35 12.32
CA PHE A 397 3.35 -10.90 10.96
C PHE A 397 4.64 -11.64 10.57
N GLY A 398 5.68 -11.60 11.40
CA GLY A 398 6.93 -12.31 11.16
C GLY A 398 6.75 -13.83 11.14
N LYS A 399 7.62 -14.52 10.40
CA LYS A 399 7.68 -15.99 10.43
C LYS A 399 8.13 -16.45 11.82
N LYS A 400 7.44 -17.46 12.37
CA LYS A 400 7.74 -18.10 13.66
C LYS A 400 8.74 -19.24 13.50
#